data_AF-A0AAW6N7F0-F1
#
_entry.id   AF-A0AAW6N7F0-F1
#
_cell.length_a   1.000
_cell.length_b   1.000
_cell.length_c   1.000
_cell.angle_alpha   90.00
_cell.angle_beta   90.00
_cell.angle_gamma   90.00
#
_symmetry.space_group_name_H-M   'P 1'
#
loop_
_entity.id
_entity.type
_entity.pdbx_description
1 polymer ?
#
loop_
_entity_poly.entity_id
_entity_poly.type
_entity_poly.pdbx_seq_one_letter_code
_entity_poly.pdbx_strand_id
1 'polypeptide(L)'
;MLHEDGAYVWVRERGCGLYEKGELTHLQGLIVSATEEMALRSEMETILMQSRESNSEIIGLTGKITGSIRQLTMLSINARIEAARSGDAGRGFAVVAEEMKKLADQNAEWAYVISEKVSDVQRQGQSS
;
A
#
# COMPACT_ATOMS: atom_id res chain seq x y z
N MET A 1 -3.19 30.31 -18.01
CA MET A 1 -3.62 31.49 -18.78
C MET A 1 -3.85 32.63 -17.80
N LEU A 2 -3.47 33.86 -18.15
CA LEU A 2 -3.78 35.02 -17.31
C LEU A 2 -5.26 35.38 -17.52
N HIS A 3 -6.04 35.35 -16.44
CA HIS A 3 -7.46 35.72 -16.44
C HIS A 3 -7.59 37.25 -16.29
N GLU A 4 -8.77 37.80 -16.62
CA GLU A 4 -8.99 39.26 -16.68
C GLU A 4 -8.82 39.97 -15.32
N ASP A 5 -8.95 39.23 -14.23
CA ASP A 5 -8.71 39.66 -12.85
C ASP A 5 -7.21 39.65 -12.45
N GLY A 6 -6.31 39.25 -13.36
CA GLY A 6 -4.88 39.13 -13.11
C GLY A 6 -4.47 37.80 -12.44
N ALA A 7 -5.40 36.88 -12.18
CA ALA A 7 -5.09 35.56 -11.64
C ALA A 7 -4.63 34.60 -12.75
N TYR A 8 -3.76 33.65 -12.39
CA TYR A 8 -3.40 32.56 -13.29
C TYR A 8 -4.38 31.41 -13.11
N VAL A 9 -4.94 30.94 -14.22
CA VAL A 9 -5.82 29.76 -14.25
C VAL A 9 -5.20 28.63 -15.06
N TRP A 10 -5.45 27.41 -14.61
CA TRP A 10 -5.07 26.21 -15.35
C TRP A 10 -6.02 26.05 -16.54
N VAL A 11 -5.44 25.86 -17.72
CA VAL A 11 -6.21 25.63 -18.95
C VAL A 11 -5.61 24.46 -19.69
N ARG A 12 -6.46 23.72 -20.39
CA ARG A 12 -6.05 22.76 -21.40
C ARG A 12 -6.37 23.35 -22.76
N GLU A 13 -5.38 23.36 -23.63
CA GLU A 13 -5.53 23.78 -25.02
C GLU A 13 -5.52 22.55 -25.92
N ARG A 14 -6.43 22.51 -26.91
CA ARG A 14 -6.31 21.63 -28.07
C ARG A 14 -6.44 22.49 -29.33
N GLY A 15 -5.43 22.40 -30.19
CA GLY A 15 -5.39 23.11 -31.45
C GLY A 15 -5.00 22.20 -32.61
N CYS A 16 -5.35 22.63 -33.82
CA CYS A 16 -4.88 22.06 -35.07
C CYS A 16 -4.54 23.15 -36.08
N GLY A 17 -3.67 22.80 -37.02
CA GLY A 17 -3.44 23.61 -38.21
C GLY A 17 -4.50 23.32 -39.26
N LEU A 18 -5.06 24.37 -39.84
CA LEU A 18 -5.88 24.31 -41.03
C LEU A 18 -4.98 24.53 -42.24
N TYR A 19 -5.08 23.64 -43.22
CA TYR A 19 -4.23 23.66 -44.41
C TYR A 19 -5.07 23.80 -45.67
N GLU A 20 -4.66 24.67 -46.59
CA GLU A 20 -5.23 24.76 -47.93
C GLU A 20 -4.13 24.50 -48.97
N LYS A 21 -4.38 23.59 -49.92
CA LYS A 21 -3.41 23.16 -50.95
C LYS A 21 -2.03 22.72 -50.41
N GLY A 22 -1.99 22.21 -49.17
CA GLY A 22 -0.77 21.76 -48.51
C GLY A 22 -0.02 22.86 -47.75
N GLU A 23 -0.47 24.11 -47.80
CA GLU A 23 0.09 25.20 -47.01
C GLU A 23 -0.76 25.45 -45.75
N LEU A 24 -0.09 25.66 -44.61
CA LEU A 24 -0.74 26.04 -43.36
C LEU A 24 -1.32 27.45 -43.53
N THR A 25 -2.63 27.61 -43.36
CA THR A 25 -3.29 28.92 -43.49
C THR A 25 -3.55 29.55 -42.13
N HIS A 26 -4.15 28.81 -41.21
CA HIS A 26 -4.51 29.31 -39.89
C HIS A 26 -4.36 28.22 -38.83
N LEU A 27 -4.11 28.63 -37.59
CA LEU A 27 -4.21 27.76 -36.42
C LEU A 27 -5.59 27.99 -35.78
N GLN A 28 -6.31 26.92 -35.52
CA GLN A 28 -7.56 26.98 -34.76
C GLN A 28 -7.41 26.13 -33.49
N GLY A 29 -7.91 26.63 -32.37
CA GLY A 29 -7.87 25.91 -31.12
C GLY A 29 -8.99 26.29 -30.16
N LEU A 30 -9.23 25.40 -29.21
CA LEU A 30 -10.14 25.61 -28.10
C LEU A 30 -9.32 25.62 -26.80
N ILE A 31 -9.52 26.66 -26.01
CA ILE A 31 -9.00 26.75 -24.64
C ILE A 31 -10.16 26.44 -23.71
N VAL A 32 -9.98 25.45 -22.85
CA VAL A 32 -10.96 25.07 -21.82
C VAL A 32 -10.30 25.20 -20.45
N SER A 33 -11.05 25.74 -19.49
CA SER A 33 -10.61 25.76 -18.09
C SER A 33 -10.34 24.32 -17.62
N ALA A 34 -9.18 24.11 -17.02
CA ALA A 34 -8.77 22.83 -16.44
C ALA A 34 -8.62 22.93 -14.92
N THR A 35 -9.02 24.04 -14.30
CA THR A 35 -8.82 24.28 -12.86
C THR A 35 -9.51 23.23 -11.99
N GLU A 36 -10.77 22.87 -12.28
CA GLU A 36 -11.50 21.82 -11.56
C GLU A 36 -10.88 20.43 -11.76
N GLU A 37 -10.49 20.10 -13.01
CA GLU A 37 -9.78 18.85 -13.31
C GLU A 37 -8.47 18.75 -12.52
N MET A 38 -7.71 19.85 -12.46
CA MET A 38 -6.45 19.93 -11.74
C MET A 38 -6.65 19.78 -10.22
N ALA A 39 -7.71 20.40 -9.67
CA ALA A 39 -8.05 20.28 -8.27
C ALA A 39 -8.41 18.83 -7.89
N LEU A 40 -9.27 18.18 -8.68
CA LEU A 40 -9.63 16.76 -8.48
C LEU A 40 -8.41 15.85 -8.61
N ARG A 41 -7.50 16.12 -9.55
CA ARG A 41 -6.24 15.37 -9.68
C ARG A 41 -5.34 15.56 -8.47
N SER A 42 -5.17 16.80 -7.99
CA SER A 42 -4.35 17.09 -6.82
C SER A 42 -4.90 16.41 -5.55
N GLU A 43 -6.22 16.36 -5.39
CA GLU A 43 -6.86 15.66 -4.28
C GLU A 43 -6.64 14.14 -4.39
N MET A 44 -6.83 13.57 -5.58
CA MET A 44 -6.55 12.15 -5.84
C MET A 44 -5.09 11.80 -5.56
N GLU A 45 -4.13 12.62 -6.02
CA GLU A 45 -2.70 12.44 -5.74
C GLU A 45 -2.40 12.45 -4.24
N THR A 46 -3.06 13.33 -3.49
CA THR A 46 -2.92 13.40 -2.03
C THR A 46 -3.44 12.13 -1.36
N ILE A 47 -4.61 11.64 -1.76
CA ILE A 47 -5.20 10.40 -1.25
C ILE A 47 -4.30 9.20 -1.58
N LEU A 48 -3.76 9.12 -2.80
CA LEU A 48 -2.84 8.07 -3.20
C LEU A 48 -1.54 8.11 -2.39
N MET A 49 -1.01 9.30 -2.09
CA MET A 49 0.18 9.45 -1.25
C MET A 49 -0.09 8.96 0.17
N GLN A 50 -1.21 9.37 0.78
CA GLN A 50 -1.60 8.92 2.12
C GLN A 50 -1.82 7.41 2.17
N SER A 51 -2.47 6.84 1.16
CA SER A 51 -2.67 5.39 1.05
C SER A 51 -1.34 4.63 0.96
N ARG A 52 -0.37 5.14 0.20
CA ARG A 52 0.98 4.55 0.10
C ARG A 52 1.70 4.56 1.45
N GLU A 53 1.63 5.67 2.18
CA GLU A 53 2.22 5.81 3.51
C GLU A 53 1.60 4.82 4.49
N SER A 54 0.26 4.79 4.59
CA SER A 54 -0.46 3.83 5.44
C SER A 54 -0.12 2.38 5.10
N ASN A 55 -0.03 2.03 3.82
CA ASN A 55 0.35 0.68 3.39
C ASN A 55 1.79 0.33 3.82
N SER A 56 2.72 1.28 3.72
CA SER A 56 4.10 1.10 4.20
C SER A 56 4.15 0.85 5.71
N GLU A 57 3.35 1.58 6.49
CA GLU A 57 3.24 1.37 7.93
C GLU A 57 2.69 -0.03 8.27
N ILE A 58 1.65 -0.48 7.56
CA ILE A 58 1.07 -1.83 7.74
C ILE A 58 2.12 -2.91 7.46
N ILE A 59 2.92 -2.77 6.39
CA ILE A 59 4.03 -3.70 6.10
C ILE A 59 5.04 -3.70 7.25
N GLY A 60 5.43 -2.53 7.75
CA GLY A 60 6.34 -2.40 8.89
C GLY A 60 5.82 -3.07 10.17
N LEU A 61 4.53 -2.89 10.48
CA LEU A 61 3.87 -3.54 11.62
C LEU A 61 3.79 -5.06 11.44
N THR A 62 3.46 -5.51 10.23
CA THR A 62 3.40 -6.94 9.88
C THR A 62 4.77 -7.60 10.10
N GLY A 63 5.86 -6.94 9.70
CA GLY A 63 7.22 -7.41 9.98
C GLY A 63 7.53 -7.54 11.48
N LYS A 64 7.08 -6.59 12.31
CA LYS A 64 7.21 -6.68 13.77
C LYS A 64 6.44 -7.87 14.34
N ILE A 65 5.21 -8.10 13.86
CA ILE A 65 4.37 -9.25 14.25
C ILE A 65 5.08 -10.56 13.91
N THR A 66 5.62 -10.71 12.70
CA THR A 66 6.43 -11.88 12.32
C THR A 66 7.63 -12.08 13.24
N GLY A 67 8.29 -10.99 13.66
CA GLY A 67 9.35 -11.03 14.66
C GLY A 67 8.89 -11.60 16.01
N SER A 68 7.76 -11.10 16.54
CA SER A 68 7.16 -11.60 17.79
C SER A 68 6.74 -13.07 17.69
N ILE A 69 6.19 -13.49 16.54
CA ILE A 69 5.80 -14.89 16.29
C ILE A 69 7.02 -15.82 16.34
N ARG A 70 8.16 -15.41 15.75
CA ARG A 70 9.41 -16.18 15.84
C ARG A 70 9.89 -16.32 17.28
N GLN A 71 9.80 -15.25 18.08
CA GLN A 71 10.14 -15.29 19.51
C GLN A 71 9.22 -16.24 20.29
N LEU A 72 7.91 -16.18 20.05
CA LEU A 72 6.94 -17.09 20.66
C LEU A 72 7.20 -18.55 20.28
N THR A 73 7.59 -18.80 19.02
CA THR A 73 7.97 -20.14 18.55
C THR A 73 9.19 -20.66 19.30
N MET A 74 10.22 -19.83 19.49
CA MET A 74 11.40 -20.19 20.28
C MET A 74 11.05 -20.47 21.75
N LEU A 75 10.20 -19.64 22.36
CA LEU A 75 9.72 -19.85 23.74
C LEU A 75 8.94 -21.17 23.87
N SER A 76 8.06 -21.46 22.93
CA SER A 76 7.30 -22.72 22.88
C SER A 76 8.24 -23.93 22.77
N ILE A 77 9.26 -23.88 21.90
CA ILE A 77 10.24 -24.96 21.77
C ILE A 77 10.99 -25.18 23.10
N ASN A 78 11.44 -24.10 23.74
CA ASN A 78 12.13 -24.19 25.04
C ASN A 78 11.22 -24.80 26.12
N ALA A 79 9.96 -24.38 26.18
CA ALA A 79 8.98 -24.94 27.10
C ALA A 79 8.75 -26.44 26.85
N ARG A 80 8.71 -26.85 25.58
CA ARG A 80 8.56 -28.27 25.20
C ARG A 80 9.77 -29.10 25.61
N ILE A 81 10.99 -28.57 25.47
CA ILE A 81 12.22 -29.24 25.91
C ILE A 81 12.21 -29.43 27.44
N GLU A 82 11.87 -28.39 28.19
CA GLU A 82 11.84 -28.46 29.66
C GLU A 82 10.71 -29.37 30.17
N ALA A 83 9.57 -29.40 29.46
CA ALA A 83 8.50 -30.35 29.69
C ALA A 83 8.97 -31.81 29.50
N ALA A 84 9.70 -32.09 28.42
CA ALA A 84 10.27 -33.42 28.18
C ALA A 84 11.29 -33.82 29.27
N ARG A 85 12.13 -32.87 29.70
CA ARG A 85 13.10 -33.06 30.79
C ARG A 85 12.44 -33.36 32.14
N SER A 86 11.28 -32.75 32.40
CA SER A 86 10.50 -32.96 33.62
C SER A 86 9.70 -34.28 33.62
N GLY A 87 9.75 -35.05 32.53
CA GLY A 87 9.05 -36.33 32.40
C GLY A 87 7.55 -36.21 32.67
N ASP A 88 7.04 -37.04 33.58
CA ASP A 88 5.62 -37.12 33.93
C ASP A 88 5.04 -35.80 34.48
N ALA A 89 5.85 -35.01 35.17
CA ALA A 89 5.45 -33.71 35.71
C ALA A 89 5.32 -32.62 34.63
N GLY A 90 5.98 -32.80 33.48
CA GLY A 90 6.00 -31.84 32.37
C GLY A 90 4.87 -32.04 31.34
N ARG A 91 4.07 -33.11 31.43
CA ARG A 91 3.07 -33.43 30.39
C ARG A 91 2.08 -32.30 30.10
N GLY A 92 1.61 -31.59 31.13
CA GLY A 92 0.72 -30.42 30.94
C GLY A 92 1.41 -29.27 30.20
N PHE A 93 2.66 -28.98 30.53
CA PHE A 93 3.46 -27.96 29.84
C PHE A 93 3.76 -28.33 28.39
N ALA A 94 3.94 -29.62 28.09
CA ALA A 94 4.15 -30.08 26.71
C ALA A 94 2.93 -29.77 25.81
N VAL A 95 1.71 -29.95 26.32
CA VAL A 95 0.47 -29.63 25.59
C VAL A 95 0.36 -28.14 25.34
N VAL A 96 0.61 -27.31 26.36
CA VAL A 96 0.58 -25.85 26.21
C VAL A 96 1.62 -25.36 25.21
N ALA A 97 2.84 -25.90 25.26
CA ALA A 97 3.89 -25.55 24.32
C ALA A 97 3.51 -25.88 22.88
N GLU A 98 2.94 -27.07 22.63
CA GLU A 98 2.49 -27.46 21.29
C GLU A 98 1.38 -26.54 20.77
N GLU A 99 0.43 -26.15 21.62
CA GLU A 99 -0.66 -25.25 21.21
C GLU A 99 -0.17 -23.82 20.94
N MET A 100 0.79 -23.33 21.74
CA MET A 100 1.48 -22.07 21.45
C MET A 100 2.20 -22.10 20.09
N LYS A 101 2.81 -23.22 19.72
CA LYS A 101 3.47 -23.35 18.43
C LYS A 101 2.46 -23.26 17.28
N LYS A 102 1.35 -23.97 17.37
CA LYS A 102 0.30 -23.91 16.34
C LYS A 102 -0.26 -22.50 16.17
N LEU A 103 -0.50 -21.78 17.27
CA LEU A 103 -0.96 -20.39 17.23
C LEU A 103 0.09 -19.47 16.60
N ALA A 104 1.38 -19.69 16.89
CA ALA A 104 2.47 -18.96 16.26
C ALA A 104 2.49 -19.22 14.73
N ASP A 105 2.40 -20.47 14.31
CA ASP A 105 2.40 -20.85 12.89
C ASP A 105 1.19 -20.26 12.15
N GLN A 106 -0.02 -20.30 12.75
CA GLN A 106 -1.22 -19.67 12.18
C GLN A 106 -1.10 -18.15 12.07
N ASN A 107 -0.56 -17.49 13.10
CA ASN A 107 -0.33 -16.05 13.06
C ASN A 107 0.72 -15.67 12.00
N ALA A 108 1.71 -16.53 11.74
CA ALA A 108 2.71 -16.29 10.69
C ALA A 108 2.04 -16.28 9.32
N GLU A 109 1.13 -17.21 9.08
CA GLU A 109 0.35 -17.29 7.85
C GLU A 109 -0.51 -16.04 7.65
N TRP A 110 -1.21 -15.58 8.70
CA TRP A 110 -2.00 -14.35 8.60
C TRP A 110 -1.15 -13.12 8.31
N ALA A 111 0.01 -13.00 8.94
CA ALA A 111 0.96 -11.92 8.66
C ALA A 111 1.43 -11.97 7.20
N TYR A 112 1.70 -13.16 6.66
CA TYR A 112 2.06 -13.33 5.25
C TYR A 112 0.94 -12.87 4.31
N VAL A 113 -0.30 -13.32 4.54
CA VAL A 113 -1.47 -12.94 3.74
C VAL A 113 -1.72 -11.42 3.78
N ILE A 114 -1.57 -10.78 4.94
CA ILE A 114 -1.67 -9.31 5.06
C ILE A 114 -0.61 -8.63 4.19
N SER A 115 0.65 -9.07 4.26
CA SER A 115 1.73 -8.50 3.45
C SER A 115 1.48 -8.65 1.95
N GLU A 116 0.93 -9.79 1.52
CA GLU A 116 0.56 -10.03 0.12
C GLU A 116 -0.54 -9.07 -0.34
N LYS A 117 -1.63 -8.95 0.45
CA LYS A 117 -2.75 -8.06 0.12
C LYS A 117 -2.35 -6.60 0.05
N VAL A 118 -1.50 -6.13 0.96
CA VAL A 118 -1.00 -4.75 0.92
C VAL A 118 -0.11 -4.52 -0.31
N SER A 119 0.71 -5.50 -0.68
CA SER A 119 1.53 -5.43 -1.89
C SER A 119 0.69 -5.38 -3.17
N ASP A 120 -0.45 -6.09 -3.21
CA ASP A 120 -1.40 -6.02 -4.32
C ASP A 120 -2.00 -4.62 -4.47
N VAL A 121 -2.45 -4.02 -3.36
CA VAL A 121 -3.02 -2.67 -3.36
C VAL A 121 -1.97 -1.64 -3.80
N GLN A 122 -0.72 -1.76 -3.34
CA GLN A 122 0.37 -0.88 -3.78
C GLN A 122 0.64 -0.98 -5.29
N ARG A 123 0.62 -2.20 -5.87
CA ARG A 123 0.81 -2.41 -7.32
C ARG A 123 -0.34 -1.80 -8.14
N GLN A 124 -1.58 -1.93 -7.68
CA GLN A 124 -2.74 -1.34 -8.34
C GLN A 124 -2.65 0.20 -8.35
N GLY A 125 -2.24 0.80 -7.22
CA GLY A 125 -2.02 2.25 -7.12
C GLY A 125 -0.76 2.78 -7.82
N GLN A 126 0.03 1.94 -8.49
CA GLN A 126 1.11 2.35 -9.39
C GLN A 126 0.74 2.21 -10.87
N SER A 127 -0.31 1.43 -11.18
CA SER A 127 -0.73 1.13 -12.56
C SER A 127 -1.89 2.01 -13.04
N SER A 128 -2.43 2.86 -12.16
CA SER A 128 -3.50 3.84 -12.43
C SER A 128 -2.92 5.25 -12.42
#